data_AF-A0A7M7ND31-F1
#
_entry.id   AF-A0A7M7ND31-F1
#
_cell.length_a   1.000
_cell.length_b   1.000
_cell.length_c   1.000
_cell.angle_alpha   90.00
_cell.angle_beta   90.00
_cell.angle_gamma   90.00
#
_symmetry.space_group_name_H-M   'P 1'
#
loop_
_entity.id
_entity.type
_entity.pdbx_description
1 polymer ?
#
loop_
_entity_poly.entity_id
_entity_poly.type
_entity_poly.pdbx_seq_one_letter_code
_entity_poly.pdbx_strand_id
1 'polypeptide(L)'
;MVMRNVNITDRGLYRCQVTPPGNVDDYIHDVNIEVYALPKSSPTIKYDHQANGSHISCSIKNIYPSVSPKLNVLSGSTTSDERSVVNKDGTFNMTTSTYIPCSEEDLAVECSYSHLNYDSSSFLRTPSCLFNVSVTDLNNRDPTRVRWIGWTTLGVDCVIFIAIMAIAFGVHNGLLSFSCLHHTQEGVRQKDVQRMNKMPHYAALMGIAHVILFISAVIFLAII
;
A
#
# COMPACT_ATOMS: atom_id res chain seq x y z
N MET A 1 11.11 17.01 39.25
CA MET A 1 9.74 16.65 38.86
C MET A 1 9.82 15.49 37.89
N VAL A 2 9.04 14.43 38.09
CA VAL A 2 8.96 13.30 37.14
C VAL A 2 7.50 13.18 36.74
N MET A 3 7.21 13.38 35.45
CA MET A 3 5.88 13.15 34.89
C MET A 3 5.83 11.77 34.24
N ARG A 4 4.74 11.04 34.46
CA ARG A 4 4.50 9.72 33.87
C ARG A 4 3.08 9.72 33.31
N ASN A 5 2.89 9.07 32.15
CA ASN A 5 1.60 9.00 31.46
C ASN A 5 0.99 10.38 31.15
N VAL A 6 1.82 11.31 30.66
CA VAL A 6 1.41 12.68 30.31
C VAL A 6 0.30 12.64 29.26
N ASN A 7 -0.78 13.37 29.53
CA ASN A 7 -1.92 13.57 28.63
C ASN A 7 -2.04 15.06 28.24
N ILE A 8 -2.85 15.36 27.24
CA ILE A 8 -3.10 16.73 26.74
C ILE A 8 -3.64 17.65 27.85
N THR A 9 -4.37 17.09 28.81
CA THR A 9 -4.91 17.80 29.98
C THR A 9 -3.84 18.24 30.98
N ASP A 10 -2.63 17.66 30.94
CA ASP A 10 -1.51 18.03 31.80
C ASP A 10 -0.75 19.25 31.28
N ARG A 11 -1.24 19.87 30.20
CA ARG A 11 -0.77 21.18 29.72
C ARG A 11 -1.05 22.24 30.79
N GLY A 12 -0.07 23.09 31.05
CA GLY A 12 -0.28 24.30 31.84
C GLY A 12 0.92 24.72 32.65
N LEU A 13 0.68 25.68 33.55
CA LEU A 13 1.68 26.25 34.43
C LEU A 13 1.76 25.44 35.73
N TYR A 14 2.95 24.93 36.04
CA TYR A 14 3.26 24.22 37.28
C TYR A 14 4.16 25.10 38.14
N ARG A 15 3.82 25.24 39.42
CA ARG A 15 4.59 26.02 40.38
C ARG A 15 5.30 25.09 41.36
N CYS A 16 6.62 25.21 41.44
CA CYS A 16 7.42 24.60 42.49
C CYS A 16 7.73 25.67 43.53
N GLN A 17 7.38 25.40 44.79
CA GLN A 17 7.69 26.28 45.92
C GLN A 17 8.59 25.51 46.88
N VAL A 18 9.76 26.08 47.17
CA VAL A 18 10.73 25.52 48.10
C VAL A 18 10.89 26.49 49.27
N THR A 19 10.51 26.03 50.46
CA THR A 19 10.66 26.76 51.72
C THR A 19 11.81 26.15 52.51
N PRO A 20 12.99 26.79 52.58
CA PRO A 20 14.10 26.28 53.38
C PRO A 20 13.81 26.43 54.88
N PRO A 21 14.23 25.48 55.73
CA PRO A 21 14.06 25.61 57.17
C PRO A 21 14.87 26.81 57.69
N GLY A 22 14.20 27.70 58.43
CA GLY A 22 14.83 28.90 59.02
C GLY A 22 14.89 30.12 58.11
N ASN A 23 14.37 30.05 56.88
CA ASN A 23 14.23 31.18 55.99
C ASN A 23 12.76 31.62 55.89
N VAL A 24 12.50 32.92 55.79
CA VAL A 24 11.13 33.47 55.71
C VAL A 24 10.67 33.57 54.25
N ASP A 25 11.61 33.61 53.31
CA ASP A 25 11.34 33.76 51.88
C ASP A 25 11.24 32.40 51.19
N ASP A 26 10.16 32.25 50.41
CA ASP A 26 9.93 31.09 49.56
C ASP A 26 10.61 31.26 48.20
N TYR A 27 11.29 30.22 47.73
CA TYR A 27 11.78 30.16 46.36
C TYR A 27 10.69 29.57 45.46
N ILE A 28 10.13 30.41 44.60
CA ILE A 28 9.09 30.03 43.64
C ILE A 28 9.72 29.87 42.25
N HIS A 29 9.46 28.72 41.61
CA HIS A 29 9.84 28.46 40.23
C HIS A 29 8.64 27.95 39.44
N ASP A 30 8.28 28.69 38.39
CA ASP A 30 7.16 28.37 37.52
C ASP A 30 7.66 27.70 36.23
N VAL A 31 7.04 26.58 35.86
CA VAL A 31 7.35 25.78 34.67
C VAL A 31 6.09 25.64 33.83
N ASN A 32 6.11 26.13 32.60
CA ASN A 32 5.02 25.92 31.65
C ASN A 32 5.26 24.63 30.85
N ILE A 33 4.29 23.73 30.87
CA ILE A 33 4.36 22.43 30.20
C ILE A 33 3.48 22.47 28.97
N GLU A 34 4.11 22.26 27.81
CA GLU A 34 3.43 22.07 26.53
C GLU A 34 3.42 20.58 26.17
N VAL A 35 2.29 20.12 25.66
CA VAL A 35 2.08 18.70 25.31
C VAL A 35 1.86 18.61 23.81
N TYR A 36 2.49 17.62 23.19
CA TYR A 36 2.41 17.34 21.76
C TYR A 36 2.08 15.86 21.55
N ALA A 37 1.22 15.57 20.57
CA ALA A 37 0.94 14.22 20.12
C ALA A 37 1.35 14.09 18.66
N LEU A 38 2.31 13.20 18.40
CA LEU A 38 2.80 12.91 17.06
C LEU A 38 1.99 11.76 16.45
N PRO A 39 1.78 11.79 15.13
CA PRO A 39 1.09 10.72 14.42
C PRO A 39 1.88 9.42 14.50
N LYS A 40 1.17 8.29 14.62
CA LYS A 40 1.81 6.94 14.68
C LYS A 40 2.23 6.41 13.31
N SER A 41 1.76 7.01 12.24
CA SER A 41 1.95 6.56 10.86
C SER A 41 2.03 7.75 9.91
N SER A 42 2.62 7.51 8.75
CA SER A 42 2.66 8.49 7.67
C SER A 42 1.25 8.93 7.22
N PRO A 43 1.12 10.14 6.65
CA PRO A 43 -0.14 10.63 6.12
C PRO A 43 -0.76 9.65 5.12
N THR A 44 -2.07 9.48 5.16
CA THR A 44 -2.79 8.57 4.26
C THR A 44 -3.44 9.37 3.15
N ILE A 45 -3.10 9.04 1.90
CA ILE A 45 -3.74 9.58 0.71
C ILE A 45 -4.89 8.65 0.30
N LYS A 46 -6.08 9.22 0.10
CA LYS A 46 -7.21 8.56 -0.54
C LYS A 46 -7.53 9.26 -1.84
N TYR A 47 -7.87 8.46 -2.82
CA TYR A 47 -8.19 8.89 -4.18
C TYR A 47 -9.55 8.31 -4.55
N ASP A 48 -10.48 9.19 -4.94
CA ASP A 48 -11.80 8.82 -5.41
C ASP A 48 -11.98 9.35 -6.84
N HIS A 49 -12.07 8.43 -7.79
CA HIS A 49 -12.18 8.77 -9.21
C HIS A 49 -13.63 9.01 -9.60
N GLN A 50 -13.89 10.16 -10.22
CA GLN A 50 -15.18 10.53 -10.78
C GLN A 50 -15.05 10.82 -12.28
N ALA A 51 -16.17 10.81 -13.01
CA ALA A 51 -16.16 11.00 -14.46
C ALA A 51 -15.56 12.35 -14.92
N ASN A 52 -15.66 13.39 -14.08
CA ASN A 52 -15.24 14.76 -14.43
C ASN A 52 -13.92 15.19 -13.76
N GLY A 53 -13.31 14.29 -12.98
CA GLY A 53 -12.14 14.60 -12.14
C GLY A 53 -12.01 13.64 -10.97
N SER A 54 -11.09 13.93 -10.08
CA SER A 54 -10.82 13.07 -8.93
C SER A 54 -10.79 13.88 -7.65
N HIS A 55 -11.41 13.35 -6.60
CA HIS A 55 -11.33 13.93 -5.28
C HIS A 55 -10.20 13.25 -4.50
N ILE A 56 -9.21 14.04 -4.11
CA ILE A 56 -8.04 13.55 -3.39
C ILE A 56 -8.07 14.10 -1.99
N SER A 57 -7.89 13.22 -1.01
CA SER A 57 -7.81 13.62 0.38
C SER A 57 -6.55 13.07 1.02
N CYS A 58 -5.85 13.92 1.74
CA CYS A 58 -4.79 13.50 2.63
C CYS A 58 -5.25 13.62 4.07
N SER A 59 -5.05 12.55 4.84
CA SER A 59 -5.46 12.49 6.23
C SER A 59 -4.31 12.11 7.16
N ILE A 60 -4.29 12.73 8.33
CA ILE A 60 -3.40 12.39 9.43
C ILE A 60 -4.19 12.27 10.73
N LYS A 61 -3.77 11.36 11.60
CA LYS A 61 -4.56 10.94 12.77
C LYS A 61 -3.79 11.11 14.07
N ASN A 62 -4.55 11.36 15.14
CA ASN A 62 -4.09 11.42 16.52
C ASN A 62 -2.96 12.44 16.75
N ILE A 63 -3.11 13.65 16.21
CA ILE A 63 -2.13 14.73 16.35
C ILE A 63 -2.56 15.79 17.36
N TYR A 64 -1.62 16.46 18.01
CA TYR A 64 -1.87 17.64 18.84
C TYR A 64 -0.61 18.53 18.84
N PRO A 65 -0.72 19.85 18.62
CA PRO A 65 -1.95 20.62 18.35
C PRO A 65 -2.54 20.35 16.94
N SER A 66 -3.70 20.94 16.67
CA SER A 66 -4.40 20.81 15.37
C SER A 66 -3.60 21.50 14.25
N VAL A 67 -2.84 20.71 13.48
CA VAL A 67 -2.04 21.19 12.34
C VAL A 67 -2.42 20.42 11.07
N SER A 68 -2.82 21.14 10.02
CA SER A 68 -3.27 20.54 8.77
C SER A 68 -2.10 19.96 7.95
N PRO A 69 -2.25 18.78 7.34
CA PRO A 69 -1.26 18.25 6.40
C PRO A 69 -1.27 19.08 5.10
N LYS A 70 -0.10 19.19 4.46
CA LYS A 70 0.07 19.87 3.19
C LYS A 70 -0.17 18.90 2.05
N LEU A 71 -1.07 19.27 1.14
CA LEU A 71 -1.36 18.51 -0.06
C LEU A 71 -0.77 19.25 -1.26
N ASN A 72 0.31 18.72 -1.84
CA ASN A 72 0.98 19.29 -2.99
C ASN A 72 0.56 18.51 -4.24
N VAL A 73 -0.12 19.21 -5.14
CA VAL A 73 -0.45 18.71 -6.49
C VAL A 73 0.53 19.35 -7.46
N LEU A 74 1.33 18.54 -8.16
CA LEU A 74 2.41 19.01 -9.02
C LEU A 74 1.95 19.73 -10.31
N SER A 75 0.64 19.92 -10.51
CA SER A 75 0.06 20.56 -11.72
C SER A 75 -0.74 21.84 -11.45
N GLY A 76 -0.58 22.47 -10.28
CA GLY A 76 -1.12 23.81 -10.01
C GLY A 76 -1.99 23.89 -8.76
N SER A 77 -2.04 25.09 -8.18
CA SER A 77 -2.71 25.41 -6.91
C SER A 77 -4.23 25.26 -7.02
N THR A 78 -4.77 24.17 -6.49
CA THR A 78 -6.20 24.02 -6.25
C THR A 78 -6.57 24.47 -4.84
N THR A 79 -7.77 25.03 -4.68
CA THR A 79 -8.36 25.28 -3.36
C THR A 79 -8.45 23.96 -2.60
N SER A 80 -7.91 23.94 -1.40
CA SER A 80 -7.93 22.78 -0.53
C SER A 80 -8.88 23.02 0.63
N ASP A 81 -9.79 22.08 0.84
CA ASP A 81 -10.72 22.07 1.95
C ASP A 81 -10.09 21.35 3.14
N GLU A 82 -10.13 21.99 4.31
CA GLU A 82 -9.60 21.40 5.54
C GLU A 82 -10.73 20.96 6.46
N ARG A 83 -10.60 19.74 6.99
CA ARG A 83 -11.52 19.17 7.96
C ARG A 83 -10.78 18.67 9.18
N SER A 84 -11.24 19.09 10.35
CA SER A 84 -10.75 18.60 11.64
C SER A 84 -11.82 17.78 12.35
N VAL A 85 -11.40 16.71 13.01
CA VAL A 85 -12.26 15.89 13.89
C VAL A 85 -11.51 15.67 15.20
N VAL A 86 -12.16 16.02 16.32
CA VAL A 86 -11.59 15.84 17.66
C VAL A 86 -11.88 14.41 18.15
N ASN A 87 -10.84 13.74 18.64
CA ASN A 87 -10.91 12.41 19.23
C ASN A 87 -11.28 12.49 20.72
N LYS A 88 -11.71 11.38 21.30
CA LYS A 88 -12.07 11.29 22.74
C LYS A 88 -10.90 11.61 23.68
N ASP A 89 -9.66 11.38 23.23
CA ASP A 89 -8.44 11.67 23.97
C ASP A 89 -7.98 13.13 23.86
N GLY A 90 -8.69 13.97 23.09
CA GLY A 90 -8.35 15.37 22.83
C GLY A 90 -7.40 15.59 21.66
N THR A 91 -6.91 14.53 21.00
CA THR A 91 -6.14 14.65 19.75
C THR A 91 -7.05 14.98 18.57
N PHE A 92 -6.44 15.37 17.44
CA PHE A 92 -7.13 15.73 16.21
C PHE A 92 -6.82 14.73 15.10
N ASN A 93 -7.84 14.46 14.28
CA ASN A 93 -7.67 13.89 12.95
C ASN A 93 -7.89 15.01 11.94
N MET A 94 -6.86 15.32 11.16
CA MET A 94 -6.88 16.38 10.16
C MET A 94 -6.95 15.75 8.77
N THR A 95 -7.80 16.29 7.92
CA THR A 95 -7.92 15.89 6.52
C THR A 95 -7.92 17.13 5.64
N THR A 96 -7.03 17.17 4.67
CA THR A 96 -6.98 18.19 3.62
C THR A 96 -7.39 17.53 2.32
N SER A 97 -8.39 18.07 1.65
CA SER A 97 -8.90 17.53 0.39
C SER A 97 -8.91 18.56 -0.71
N THR A 98 -8.78 18.09 -1.95
CA THR A 98 -8.89 18.93 -3.12
C THR A 98 -9.51 18.16 -4.28
N TYR A 99 -10.14 18.91 -5.19
CA TYR A 99 -10.65 18.38 -6.43
C TYR A 99 -9.65 18.65 -7.55
N ILE A 100 -9.27 17.60 -8.27
CA ILE A 100 -8.41 17.71 -9.44
C ILE A 100 -9.23 17.40 -10.68
N PRO A 101 -9.35 18.35 -11.63
CA PRO A 101 -10.02 18.08 -12.90
C PRO A 101 -9.27 17.01 -13.69
N CYS A 102 -9.98 16.29 -14.55
CA CYS A 102 -9.34 15.30 -15.41
C CYS A 102 -8.29 15.96 -16.32
N SER A 103 -7.09 15.37 -16.31
CA SER A 103 -5.98 15.73 -17.19
C SER A 103 -5.56 14.50 -18.00
N GLU A 104 -4.98 14.75 -19.17
CA GLU A 104 -4.38 13.72 -20.01
C GLU A 104 -3.03 13.23 -19.46
N GLU A 105 -2.42 14.02 -18.58
CA GLU A 105 -1.13 13.71 -17.96
C GLU A 105 -1.31 12.95 -16.63
N ASP A 106 -0.36 12.05 -16.36
CA ASP A 106 -0.25 11.40 -15.05
C ASP A 106 0.08 12.44 -13.98
N LEU A 107 -0.76 12.50 -12.95
CA LEU A 107 -0.62 13.45 -11.87
C LEU A 107 0.09 12.79 -10.69
N ALA A 108 1.13 13.46 -10.18
CA ALA A 108 1.79 13.08 -8.94
C ALA A 108 1.28 13.96 -7.81
N VAL A 109 0.82 13.31 -6.75
CA VAL A 109 0.35 13.95 -5.53
C VAL A 109 1.24 13.57 -4.38
N GLU A 110 1.73 14.58 -3.70
CA GLU A 110 2.45 14.45 -2.44
C GLU A 110 1.56 14.95 -1.31
N CYS A 111 1.49 14.17 -0.24
CA CYS A 111 1.02 14.69 1.02
C CYS A 111 2.14 14.67 2.05
N SER A 112 2.41 15.82 2.65
CA SER A 112 3.41 15.99 3.69
C SER A 112 2.81 16.49 5.00
N TYR A 113 3.40 16.07 6.11
CA TYR A 113 3.10 16.59 7.43
C TYR A 113 4.41 16.85 8.15
N SER A 114 4.59 18.10 8.56
CA SER A 114 5.76 18.55 9.30
C SER A 114 5.31 19.35 10.51
N HIS A 115 5.73 18.93 11.69
CA HIS A 115 5.51 19.66 12.94
C HIS A 115 6.65 19.39 13.91
N LEU A 116 7.24 20.47 14.46
CA LEU A 116 8.45 20.42 15.28
C LEU A 116 9.59 19.68 14.55
N ASN A 117 10.06 18.55 15.09
CA ASN A 117 11.11 17.70 14.54
C ASN A 117 10.57 16.43 13.85
N TYR A 118 9.25 16.33 13.65
CA TYR A 118 8.63 15.23 12.92
C TYR A 118 8.33 15.66 11.49
N ASP A 119 8.78 14.87 10.52
CA ASP A 119 8.46 15.05 9.11
C ASP A 119 8.11 13.69 8.49
N SER A 120 7.02 13.65 7.73
CA SER A 120 6.60 12.47 6.98
C SER A 120 5.83 12.87 5.74
N SER A 121 6.16 12.20 4.64
CA SER A 121 5.46 12.34 3.37
C SER A 121 4.95 11.00 2.83
N SER A 122 3.93 11.10 2.00
CA SER A 122 3.35 10.00 1.23
C SER A 122 3.14 10.48 -0.20
N PHE A 123 3.28 9.56 -1.16
CA PHE A 123 3.18 9.86 -2.57
C PHE A 123 2.17 8.94 -3.24
N LEU A 124 1.36 9.51 -4.14
CA LEU A 124 0.44 8.76 -4.98
C LEU A 124 0.56 9.27 -6.41
N ARG A 125 0.66 8.35 -7.37
CA ARG A 125 0.48 8.66 -8.79
C ARG A 125 -0.94 8.29 -9.17
N THR A 126 -1.67 9.25 -9.73
CA THR A 126 -3.04 9.03 -10.21
C THR A 126 -2.99 8.89 -11.73
N PRO A 127 -3.55 7.81 -12.28
CA PRO A 127 -3.55 7.59 -13.73
C PRO A 127 -4.40 8.66 -14.42
N SER A 128 -4.07 8.96 -15.67
CA SER A 128 -4.87 9.84 -16.52
C SER A 128 -6.31 9.31 -16.69
N CYS A 129 -7.27 10.23 -16.82
CA CYS A 129 -8.69 9.88 -16.98
C CYS A 129 -9.01 9.25 -18.35
N LEU A 130 -8.02 9.05 -19.22
CA LEU A 130 -8.18 8.51 -20.57
C LEU A 130 -8.40 6.99 -20.59
N PHE A 131 -8.31 6.30 -19.45
CA PHE A 131 -8.67 4.88 -19.36
C PHE A 131 -10.19 4.67 -19.26
N ASN A 132 -10.91 5.07 -20.30
CA ASN A 132 -12.16 4.41 -20.68
C ASN A 132 -11.80 3.05 -21.31
N VAL A 133 -11.33 2.10 -20.50
CA VAL A 133 -11.65 0.70 -20.82
C VAL A 133 -12.99 0.48 -20.17
N SER A 134 -14.06 0.58 -20.97
CA SER A 134 -15.35 0.03 -20.64
C SER A 134 -15.17 -1.46 -20.30
N VAL A 135 -14.96 -1.77 -19.02
CA VAL A 135 -15.13 -3.13 -18.48
C VAL A 135 -16.59 -3.60 -18.63
N THR A 136 -17.46 -2.74 -19.16
CA THR A 136 -18.80 -3.06 -19.67
C THR A 136 -18.82 -3.69 -21.07
N ASP A 137 -17.74 -3.68 -21.87
CA ASP A 137 -17.72 -4.33 -23.21
C ASP A 137 -17.22 -5.78 -23.21
N LEU A 138 -16.71 -6.30 -22.08
CA LEU A 138 -16.42 -7.74 -21.95
C LEU A 138 -17.62 -8.54 -21.41
N ASN A 139 -18.60 -7.88 -20.79
CA ASN A 139 -19.77 -8.57 -20.22
C ASN A 139 -21.03 -8.51 -21.10
N ASN A 140 -21.02 -7.75 -22.20
CA ASN A 140 -22.16 -7.69 -23.13
C ASN A 140 -21.89 -8.34 -24.50
N ARG A 141 -20.81 -9.14 -24.61
CA ARG A 141 -20.60 -10.01 -25.75
C ARG A 141 -21.35 -11.31 -25.52
N ASP A 142 -22.52 -11.37 -26.16
CA ASP A 142 -23.37 -12.53 -26.38
C ASP A 142 -22.63 -13.89 -26.21
N PRO A 143 -22.91 -14.68 -25.14
CA PRO A 143 -22.19 -15.92 -24.83
C PRO A 143 -22.44 -17.03 -25.86
N THR A 144 -23.26 -16.78 -26.89
CA THR A 144 -23.56 -17.76 -27.93
C THR A 144 -22.57 -17.76 -29.10
N ARG A 145 -21.69 -16.76 -29.24
CA ARG A 145 -20.75 -16.64 -30.38
C ARG A 145 -19.28 -16.89 -30.11
N VAL A 146 -18.89 -17.31 -28.90
CA VAL A 146 -17.48 -17.64 -28.57
C VAL A 146 -17.25 -19.15 -28.38
N ARG A 147 -18.28 -19.98 -28.60
CA ARG A 147 -18.21 -21.43 -28.38
C ARG A 147 -17.41 -22.22 -29.43
N TRP A 148 -16.88 -21.59 -30.48
CA TRP A 148 -16.20 -22.29 -31.59
C TRP A 148 -14.71 -21.99 -31.76
N ILE A 149 -14.14 -21.02 -31.05
CA ILE A 149 -12.71 -20.66 -31.24
C ILE A 149 -11.81 -21.18 -30.09
N GLY A 150 -12.38 -21.56 -28.95
CA GLY A 150 -11.62 -22.08 -27.80
C GLY A 150 -11.28 -23.57 -27.82
N TRP A 151 -11.73 -24.34 -28.82
CA TRP A 151 -11.50 -25.79 -28.89
C TRP A 151 -10.37 -26.19 -29.86
N THR A 152 -9.91 -25.28 -30.74
CA THR A 152 -8.88 -25.61 -31.73
C THR A 152 -7.47 -25.30 -31.24
N THR A 153 -7.27 -24.40 -30.29
CA THR A 153 -5.93 -24.09 -29.75
C THR A 153 -5.48 -25.07 -28.67
N LEU A 154 -6.38 -25.52 -27.79
CA LEU A 154 -6.04 -26.52 -26.75
C LEU A 154 -5.85 -27.95 -27.29
N GLY A 155 -6.45 -28.26 -28.44
CA GLY A 155 -6.30 -29.57 -29.09
C GLY A 155 -4.97 -29.75 -29.82
N VAL A 156 -4.46 -28.70 -30.46
CA VAL A 156 -3.21 -28.75 -31.23
C VAL A 156 -2.00 -28.81 -30.29
N ASP A 157 -2.04 -28.08 -29.18
CA ASP A 157 -0.95 -28.08 -28.20
C ASP A 157 -0.81 -29.43 -27.47
N CYS A 158 -1.92 -30.13 -27.18
CA CYS A 158 -1.85 -31.47 -26.58
C CYS A 158 -1.28 -32.53 -27.54
N VAL A 159 -1.61 -32.47 -28.83
CA VAL A 159 -1.07 -33.43 -29.81
C VAL A 159 0.43 -33.22 -30.03
N ILE A 160 0.88 -31.96 -30.05
CA ILE A 160 2.31 -31.63 -30.14
C ILE A 160 3.06 -32.08 -28.87
N PHE A 161 2.50 -31.87 -27.68
CA PHE A 161 3.11 -32.37 -26.44
C PHE A 161 3.20 -33.89 -26.37
N ILE A 162 2.17 -34.61 -26.83
CA ILE A 162 2.18 -36.09 -26.87
C ILE A 162 3.20 -36.59 -27.90
N ALA A 163 3.34 -35.93 -29.06
CA ALA A 163 4.34 -36.29 -30.07
C ALA A 163 5.78 -36.05 -29.56
N ILE A 164 6.03 -34.92 -28.90
CA ILE A 164 7.34 -34.60 -28.31
C ILE A 164 7.69 -35.60 -27.19
N MET A 165 6.72 -35.95 -26.33
CA MET A 165 6.92 -36.98 -25.31
C MET A 165 7.16 -38.37 -25.93
N ALA A 166 6.45 -38.76 -26.99
CA ALA A 166 6.66 -40.04 -27.66
C ALA A 166 8.06 -40.14 -28.31
N ILE A 167 8.58 -39.04 -28.86
CA ILE A 167 9.94 -38.98 -29.42
C ILE A 167 10.99 -38.99 -28.29
N ALA A 168 10.74 -38.28 -27.20
CA ALA A 168 11.65 -38.23 -26.05
C ALA A 168 11.73 -39.57 -25.29
N PHE A 169 10.60 -40.28 -25.16
CA PHE A 169 10.53 -41.57 -24.47
C PHE A 169 10.78 -42.79 -25.37
N GLY A 170 10.71 -42.64 -26.70
CA GLY A 170 11.06 -43.71 -27.65
C GLY A 170 12.55 -44.07 -27.70
N VAL A 171 13.43 -43.28 -27.06
CA VAL A 171 14.88 -43.50 -27.04
C VAL A 171 15.38 -44.06 -25.70
N HIS A 172 14.54 -44.13 -24.65
CA HIS A 172 14.95 -44.69 -23.36
C HIS A 172 13.94 -45.74 -22.88
N ASN A 173 14.25 -47.00 -23.19
CA ASN A 173 13.77 -48.13 -22.40
C ASN A 173 14.23 -47.94 -20.95
N GLY A 174 13.32 -47.61 -20.05
CA GLY A 174 13.66 -47.39 -18.64
C GLY A 174 12.46 -47.00 -17.79
N LEU A 175 11.73 -48.03 -17.34
CA LEU A 175 10.82 -48.10 -16.19
C LEU A 175 10.83 -46.87 -15.26
N LEU A 176 9.72 -46.13 -15.15
CA LEU A 176 9.36 -45.44 -13.91
C LEU A 176 7.84 -45.48 -13.68
N SER A 177 7.47 -46.15 -12.60
CA SER A 177 6.13 -46.23 -12.02
C SER A 177 5.84 -44.94 -11.24
N PHE A 178 4.65 -44.35 -11.42
CA PHE A 178 4.13 -43.32 -10.54
C PHE A 178 2.84 -43.81 -9.89
N SER A 179 2.87 -43.92 -8.56
CA SER A 179 1.70 -44.17 -7.73
C SER A 179 1.12 -42.84 -7.27
N CYS A 180 -0.18 -42.62 -7.49
CA CYS A 180 -0.90 -41.46 -6.98
C CYS A 180 -1.31 -41.72 -5.51
N LEU A 181 -0.87 -40.85 -4.59
CA LEU A 181 -1.36 -40.83 -3.22
C LEU A 181 -2.21 -39.58 -2.99
N HIS A 182 -3.43 -39.81 -2.50
CA HIS A 182 -4.44 -38.84 -2.13
C HIS A 182 -4.14 -38.31 -0.71
N HIS A 183 -4.23 -37.01 -0.44
CA HIS A 183 -4.43 -36.54 0.93
C HIS A 183 -5.30 -35.27 1.00
N THR A 184 -6.32 -35.37 1.84
CA THR A 184 -7.34 -34.41 2.21
C THR A 184 -6.88 -33.38 3.23
N GLN A 185 -7.64 -32.28 3.20
CA GLN A 185 -7.84 -31.15 4.11
C GLN A 185 -7.68 -31.40 5.63
N GLU A 186 -7.09 -30.44 6.35
CA GLU A 186 -7.59 -29.92 7.65
C GLU A 186 -6.82 -28.65 8.05
N GLY A 187 -7.54 -27.69 8.66
CA GLY A 187 -6.98 -26.41 9.12
C GLY A 187 -6.79 -26.36 10.64
N VAL A 188 -5.88 -25.51 11.13
CA VAL A 188 -5.85 -25.05 12.53
C VAL A 188 -5.29 -23.62 12.61
N ARG A 189 -5.91 -22.87 13.54
CA ARG A 189 -5.65 -21.52 14.01
C ARG A 189 -4.39 -21.41 14.90
N GLN A 190 -3.77 -20.23 14.81
CA GLN A 190 -3.18 -19.41 15.88
C GLN A 190 -1.78 -19.70 16.49
N LYS A 191 -1.03 -18.58 16.54
CA LYS A 191 -0.06 -18.08 17.55
C LYS A 191 1.44 -18.10 17.24
N ASP A 192 1.92 -16.86 17.17
CA ASP A 192 3.10 -16.27 17.82
C ASP A 192 4.53 -16.59 17.31
N VAL A 193 5.15 -15.49 16.83
CA VAL A 193 6.52 -15.03 17.13
C VAL A 193 7.68 -15.90 16.62
N GLN A 194 8.32 -15.47 15.53
CA GLN A 194 9.70 -14.94 15.58
C GLN A 194 10.21 -14.48 14.21
N ARG A 195 10.86 -13.31 14.27
CA ARG A 195 11.73 -12.66 13.30
C ARG A 195 12.90 -13.58 12.91
N MET A 196 13.09 -13.86 11.62
CA MET A 196 14.41 -14.14 11.05
C MET A 196 14.45 -14.02 9.51
N ASN A 197 15.44 -13.24 9.06
CA ASN A 197 15.91 -13.09 7.68
C ASN A 197 16.05 -14.44 6.94
N LYS A 198 15.43 -14.57 5.76
CA LYS A 198 15.92 -15.41 4.65
C LYS A 198 15.12 -15.12 3.37
N MET A 199 15.71 -14.35 2.46
CA MET A 199 15.32 -14.37 1.04
C MET A 199 16.58 -14.37 0.17
N PRO A 200 16.94 -15.53 -0.39
CA PRO A 200 17.63 -15.54 -1.68
C PRO A 200 17.03 -16.55 -2.68
N HIS A 201 15.78 -17.01 -2.50
CA HIS A 201 15.16 -18.01 -3.40
C HIS A 201 14.33 -17.44 -4.56
N TYR A 202 13.93 -16.16 -4.52
CA TYR A 202 13.10 -15.57 -5.58
C TYR A 202 13.88 -15.15 -6.83
N ALA A 203 15.17 -14.84 -6.71
CA ALA A 203 16.00 -14.45 -7.85
C ALA A 203 16.30 -15.64 -8.80
N ALA A 204 16.44 -16.85 -8.26
CA ALA A 204 16.73 -18.05 -9.05
C ALA A 204 15.52 -18.51 -9.90
N LEU A 205 14.30 -18.36 -9.39
CA LEU A 205 13.07 -18.74 -10.11
C LEU A 205 12.75 -17.77 -11.26
N MET A 206 13.01 -16.48 -11.09
CA MET A 206 12.87 -15.49 -12.18
C MET A 206 13.86 -15.73 -13.32
N GLY A 207 15.07 -16.22 -13.03
CA GLY A 207 16.06 -16.55 -14.05
C GLY A 207 15.63 -17.73 -14.94
N ILE A 208 15.03 -18.77 -14.37
CA ILE A 208 14.61 -19.97 -15.11
C ILE A 208 13.45 -19.65 -16.07
N ALA A 209 12.50 -18.80 -15.66
CA ALA A 209 11.37 -18.41 -16.51
C ALA A 209 11.82 -17.63 -17.77
N HIS A 210 12.82 -16.76 -17.65
CA HIS A 210 13.34 -16.00 -18.79
C HIS A 210 14.11 -16.89 -19.79
N VAL A 211 14.83 -17.91 -19.30
CA VAL A 211 15.55 -18.85 -20.18
C VAL A 211 14.58 -19.70 -20.99
N ILE A 212 13.48 -20.16 -20.37
CA ILE A 212 12.45 -20.95 -21.08
C ILE A 212 11.76 -20.11 -22.17
N LEU A 213 11.41 -18.85 -21.86
CA LEU A 213 10.82 -17.95 -22.85
C LEU A 213 11.78 -17.67 -24.01
N PHE A 214 13.07 -17.46 -23.72
CA PHE A 214 14.07 -17.21 -24.76
C PHE A 214 14.26 -18.43 -25.68
N ILE A 215 14.32 -19.64 -25.13
CA ILE A 215 14.42 -20.87 -25.92
C ILE A 215 13.18 -21.05 -26.79
N SER A 216 11.99 -20.79 -26.24
CA SER A 216 10.74 -20.90 -27.01
C SER A 216 10.68 -19.92 -28.18
N ALA A 217 11.15 -18.68 -28.01
CA ALA A 217 11.22 -17.68 -29.07
C ALA A 217 12.22 -18.05 -30.18
N VAL A 218 13.39 -18.59 -29.81
CA VAL A 218 14.41 -19.03 -30.78
C VAL A 218 13.91 -20.21 -31.62
N ILE A 219 13.23 -21.18 -31.00
CA ILE A 219 12.63 -22.31 -31.71
C ILE A 219 11.55 -21.82 -32.69
N PHE A 220 10.72 -20.87 -32.26
CA PHE A 220 9.66 -20.32 -33.11
C PHE A 220 10.23 -19.57 -34.33
N LEU A 221 11.32 -18.82 -34.15
CA LEU A 221 12.04 -18.14 -35.23
C LEU A 221 12.77 -19.09 -36.18
N ALA A 222 13.14 -20.29 -35.73
CA ALA A 222 13.79 -21.28 -36.59
C ALA A 222 12.82 -22.10 -37.45
N ILE A 223 11.52 -22.04 -37.14
CA ILE A 223 10.47 -22.79 -37.85
C ILE A 223 9.79 -21.94 -38.94
N ILE A 224 9.91 -20.61 -38.87
CA ILE A 224 9.44 -19.65 -39.90
C ILE A 224 10.53 -19.44 -40.94
#